data_AF-A0A3L7PCH1-F1
#
_entry.id   AF-A0A3L7PCH1-F1
#
_cell.length_a   1.000
_cell.length_b   1.000
_cell.length_c   1.000
_cell.angle_alpha   90.00
_cell.angle_beta   90.00
_cell.angle_gamma   90.00
#
_symmetry.space_group_name_H-M   'P 1'
#
loop_
_entity.id
_entity.type
_entity.pdbx_description
1 polymer ?
#
loop_
_entity_poly.entity_id
_entity_poly.type
_entity_poly.pdbx_seq_one_letter_code
_entity_poly.pdbx_strand_id
1 'polypeptide(L)'
;MADGQRAWATPLIAVVLAAWLVALAVPPALLVSWRDQRLAEVSSPQAQADWDAFRADMRRQSDRAGPVQRKVPKSAEPPELVWLRDYLHLAIIAWVSLVGVLGGFLGALAIGMTRTASAAQDQPPGGRDHKK
;
A
#
# COMPACT_ATOMS: atom_id res chain seq x y z
N MET A 1 -39.25 -0.63 -13.75
CA MET A 1 -38.15 -1.54 -13.36
C MET A 1 -36.81 -0.83 -13.11
N ALA A 2 -36.61 0.42 -13.55
CA ALA A 2 -35.35 1.15 -13.34
C ALA A 2 -35.08 1.62 -11.88
N ASP A 3 -36.12 1.78 -11.06
CA ASP A 3 -35.98 2.31 -9.69
C ASP A 3 -35.36 1.31 -8.71
N GLY A 4 -35.63 0.00 -8.89
CA GLY A 4 -35.07 -1.05 -8.04
C GLY A 4 -33.55 -1.17 -8.17
N GLN A 5 -33.01 -1.06 -9.39
CA GLN A 5 -31.57 -1.19 -9.64
C GLN A 5 -30.74 -0.04 -9.04
N ARG A 6 -31.28 1.19 -9.05
CA ARG A 6 -30.62 2.36 -8.43
C ARG A 6 -30.64 2.30 -6.90
N ALA A 7 -31.69 1.71 -6.32
CA ALA A 7 -31.82 1.58 -4.87
C ALA A 7 -30.73 0.69 -4.25
N TRP A 8 -30.22 -0.31 -4.99
CA TRP A 8 -29.19 -1.22 -4.49
C TRP A 8 -27.76 -0.84 -4.91
N ALA A 9 -27.61 -0.12 -6.03
CA ALA A 9 -26.31 0.34 -6.51
C ALA A 9 -25.69 1.41 -5.59
N THR A 10 -26.51 2.33 -5.08
CA THR A 10 -26.06 3.42 -4.20
C THR A 10 -25.42 2.93 -2.89
N PRO A 11 -26.04 2.02 -2.11
CA PRO A 11 -25.40 1.49 -0.90
C PRO A 11 -24.16 0.66 -1.23
N LEU A 12 -24.14 -0.08 -2.34
CA LEU A 12 -22.96 -0.84 -2.75
C LEU A 12 -21.77 0.08 -3.04
N ILE A 13 -21.98 1.18 -3.79
CA ILE A 13 -20.94 2.18 -4.06
C ILE A 13 -20.44 2.80 -2.75
N ALA A 14 -21.35 3.15 -1.84
CA ALA A 14 -20.97 3.71 -0.54
C ALA A 14 -20.11 2.73 0.28
N VAL A 15 -20.47 1.44 0.29
CA VAL A 15 -19.68 0.39 0.96
C VAL A 15 -18.30 0.23 0.34
N VAL A 16 -18.20 0.20 -0.99
CA VAL A 16 -16.91 0.09 -1.69
C VAL A 16 -16.03 1.31 -1.42
N LEU A 17 -16.60 2.52 -1.47
CA LEU A 17 -15.87 3.75 -1.14
C LEU A 17 -15.41 3.76 0.32
N ALA A 18 -16.28 3.36 1.25
CA ALA A 18 -15.91 3.24 2.66
C ALA A 18 -14.79 2.22 2.88
N ALA A 19 -14.88 1.04 2.25
CA ALA A 19 -13.85 0.02 2.32
C ALA A 19 -12.50 0.51 1.74
N TRP A 20 -12.54 1.26 0.64
CA TRP A 20 -11.34 1.86 0.06
C TRP A 20 -10.72 2.92 0.98
N LEU A 21 -11.52 3.80 1.57
CA LEU A 21 -11.04 4.79 2.55
C LEU A 21 -10.46 4.10 3.80
N VAL A 22 -11.09 3.03 4.27
CA VAL A 22 -10.57 2.19 5.37
C VAL A 22 -9.23 1.58 4.98
N ALA A 23 -9.08 1.01 3.77
CA ALA A 23 -7.82 0.45 3.31
C ALA A 23 -6.71 1.51 3.15
N LEU A 24 -7.09 2.75 2.84
CA LEU A 24 -6.17 3.87 2.69
C LEU A 24 -5.70 4.40 4.05
N ALA A 25 -6.59 4.47 5.05
CA ALA A 25 -6.32 5.12 6.33
C ALA A 25 -5.89 4.16 7.46
N VAL A 26 -6.46 2.96 7.54
CA VAL A 26 -6.25 2.05 8.68
C VAL A 26 -4.81 1.54 8.78
N PRO A 27 -4.17 1.03 7.70
CA PRO A 27 -2.81 0.51 7.82
C PRO A 27 -1.78 1.57 8.26
N PRO A 28 -1.77 2.80 7.71
CA PRO A 28 -0.94 3.89 8.24
C PRO A 28 -1.25 4.22 9.70
N ALA A 29 -2.53 4.29 10.10
CA ALA A 29 -2.91 4.59 11.48
C ALA A 29 -2.42 3.52 12.46
N LEU A 30 -2.54 2.24 12.09
CA LEU A 30 -2.02 1.12 12.88
C LEU A 30 -0.49 1.20 13.00
N LEU A 31 0.22 1.48 11.89
CA LEU A 31 1.67 1.62 11.88
C LEU A 31 2.12 2.75 12.83
N VAL A 32 1.46 3.90 12.80
CA VAL A 32 1.75 5.04 13.69
C VAL A 32 1.48 4.66 15.15
N SER A 33 0.36 3.99 15.44
CA SER A 33 0.01 3.60 16.82
C SER A 33 0.99 2.59 17.44
N TRP A 34 1.52 1.69 16.62
CA TRP A 34 2.50 0.69 17.04
C TRP A 34 3.92 1.25 17.14
N ARG A 35 4.23 2.26 16.33
CA ARG A 35 5.57 2.84 16.21
C ARG A 35 6.15 3.28 17.54
N ASP A 36 5.40 4.00 18.36
CA ASP A 36 5.97 4.64 19.55
C ASP A 36 6.44 3.62 20.58
N GLN A 37 5.70 2.51 20.71
CA GLN A 37 6.08 1.38 21.58
C GLN A 37 7.37 0.73 21.09
N ARG A 38 7.46 0.43 19.79
CA ARG A 38 8.68 -0.16 19.22
C ARG A 38 9.86 0.77 19.25
N LEU A 39 9.66 2.04 18.95
CA LEU A 39 10.72 3.03 18.93
C LEU A 39 11.39 3.13 20.29
N ALA A 40 10.60 3.07 21.39
CA ALA A 40 11.15 3.04 22.74
C ALA A 40 12.06 1.82 22.97
N GLU A 41 11.65 0.63 22.53
CA GLU A 41 12.44 -0.60 22.65
C GLU A 41 13.75 -0.52 21.83
N VAL A 42 13.65 -0.13 20.56
CA VAL A 42 14.82 -0.10 19.65
C VAL A 42 15.74 1.10 19.85
N SER A 43 15.27 2.15 20.53
CA SER A 43 16.10 3.29 20.96
C SER A 43 16.87 3.03 22.25
N SER A 44 16.71 1.85 22.86
CA SER A 44 17.37 1.53 24.12
C SER A 44 18.90 1.43 23.96
N PRO A 45 19.69 1.81 24.98
CA PRO A 45 21.14 1.64 24.95
C PRO A 45 21.57 0.18 24.72
N GLN A 46 20.77 -0.77 25.21
CA GLN A 46 21.00 -2.19 25.00
C GLN A 46 20.88 -2.57 23.51
N ALA A 47 19.84 -2.10 22.83
CA ALA A 47 19.66 -2.36 21.39
C ALA A 47 20.81 -1.80 20.55
N GLN A 48 21.36 -0.63 20.92
CA GLN A 48 22.54 -0.07 20.29
C GLN A 48 23.78 -0.94 20.55
N ALA A 49 24.00 -1.37 21.80
CA ALA A 49 25.13 -2.25 22.15
C ALA A 49 25.08 -3.59 21.41
N ASP A 50 23.89 -4.19 21.30
CA ASP A 50 23.67 -5.43 20.55
C ASP A 50 23.97 -5.24 19.05
N TRP A 51 23.55 -4.11 18.49
CA TRP A 51 23.87 -3.74 17.11
C TRP A 51 25.38 -3.55 16.87
N ASP A 52 26.06 -2.86 17.79
CA ASP A 52 27.50 -2.66 17.71
C ASP A 52 28.28 -3.97 17.85
N ALA A 53 27.84 -4.86 18.76
CA ALA A 53 28.41 -6.20 18.91
C ALA A 53 28.22 -7.03 17.63
N PHE A 54 27.03 -7.00 17.03
CA PHE A 54 26.76 -7.65 15.74
C PHE A 54 27.67 -7.12 14.63
N ARG A 55 27.83 -5.79 14.52
CA ARG A 55 28.74 -5.17 13.53
C ARG A 55 30.20 -5.55 13.77
N ALA A 56 30.63 -5.64 15.03
CA ALA A 56 31.98 -6.05 15.38
C ALA A 56 32.26 -7.52 15.02
N ASP A 57 31.31 -8.42 15.30
CA ASP A 57 31.40 -9.83 14.90
C ASP A 57 31.43 -9.99 13.37
N MET A 58 30.57 -9.25 12.65
CA MET A 58 30.60 -9.22 11.19
C MET A 58 31.98 -8.80 10.66
N ARG A 59 32.60 -7.74 11.22
CA ARG A 59 33.97 -7.31 10.83
C ARG A 59 35.00 -8.43 11.02
N ARG A 60 34.96 -9.11 12.16
CA ARG A 60 35.87 -10.24 12.45
C ARG A 60 35.70 -11.40 11.47
N GLN A 61 34.49 -11.60 10.94
CA GLN A 61 34.21 -12.61 9.93
C GLN A 61 34.60 -12.16 8.51
N SER A 62 34.55 -10.86 8.22
CA SER A 62 34.92 -10.30 6.91
C SER A 62 36.41 -10.40 6.61
N ASP A 63 37.28 -10.22 7.61
CA ASP A 63 38.74 -10.27 7.45
C ASP A 63 39.31 -11.70 7.33
N ARG A 64 38.51 -12.72 7.68
CA ARG A 64 38.91 -14.12 7.52
C ARG A 64 38.69 -14.51 6.07
N ALA A 65 39.80 -14.62 5.32
CA ALA A 65 39.85 -14.99 3.91
C ALA A 65 39.13 -16.33 3.61
N GLY A 66 37.82 -16.27 3.48
CA GLY A 66 36.97 -17.32 2.92
C GLY A 66 36.38 -16.87 1.59
N PRO A 67 35.85 -17.78 0.76
CA PRO A 67 35.32 -17.46 -0.56
C PRO A 67 34.13 -16.47 -0.55
N VAL A 68 33.52 -16.22 0.62
CA VAL A 68 32.42 -15.27 0.79
C VAL A 68 32.87 -14.14 1.73
N GLN A 69 33.15 -12.97 1.16
CA GLN A 69 33.31 -11.75 1.95
C GLN A 69 31.95 -11.25 2.40
N ARG A 70 31.69 -11.29 3.71
CA ARG A 70 30.49 -10.69 4.28
C ARG A 70 30.67 -9.18 4.37
N LYS A 71 29.71 -8.42 3.82
CA LYS A 71 29.75 -6.96 3.89
C LYS A 71 29.23 -6.49 5.25
N VAL A 72 30.06 -5.76 5.98
CA VAL A 72 29.65 -5.13 7.24
C VAL A 72 28.57 -4.08 6.92
N PRO A 73 27.44 -4.07 7.65
CA PRO A 73 26.42 -3.04 7.50
C PRO A 73 27.05 -1.64 7.60
N LYS A 74 26.61 -0.70 6.76
CA LYS A 74 27.13 0.68 6.78
C LYS A 74 26.54 1.50 7.94
N SER A 75 25.25 1.27 8.27
CA SER A 75 24.49 2.04 9.27
C SER A 75 25.10 1.95 10.67
N ALA A 76 25.40 3.11 11.27
CA ALA A 76 25.89 3.20 12.65
C ALA A 76 24.80 2.84 13.67
N GLU A 77 23.56 3.19 13.38
CA GLU A 77 22.39 2.87 14.20
C GLU A 77 21.69 1.59 13.69
N PRO A 78 20.91 0.92 14.55
CA PRO A 78 20.04 -0.18 14.14
C PRO A 78 19.16 0.25 12.96
N PRO A 79 19.07 -0.54 11.88
CA PRO A 79 18.35 -0.15 10.68
C PRO A 79 16.85 0.05 10.94
N GLU A 80 16.27 -0.71 11.87
CA GLU A 80 14.88 -0.55 12.28
C GLU A 80 14.62 0.81 12.95
N LEU A 81 15.54 1.26 13.81
CA LEU A 81 15.45 2.58 14.44
C LEU A 81 15.45 3.69 13.38
N VAL A 82 16.38 3.63 12.43
CA VAL A 82 16.46 4.57 11.31
C VAL A 82 15.17 4.55 10.49
N TRP A 83 14.64 3.38 10.18
CA TRP A 83 13.41 3.23 9.40
C TRP A 83 12.19 3.85 10.09
N LEU A 84 11.99 3.55 11.38
CA LEU A 84 10.87 4.06 12.17
C LEU A 84 10.99 5.56 12.46
N ARG A 85 12.20 6.08 12.63
CA ARG A 85 12.46 7.50 12.91
C ARG A 85 12.34 8.35 11.64
N ASP A 86 13.04 7.96 10.57
CA ASP A 86 13.33 8.85 9.44
C ASP A 86 12.46 8.54 8.20
N TYR A 87 11.98 7.29 8.04
CA TYR A 87 11.32 6.84 6.80
C TYR A 87 9.82 6.54 6.96
N LEU A 88 9.23 6.74 8.13
CA LEU A 88 7.80 6.54 8.36
C LEU A 88 6.92 7.29 7.35
N HIS A 89 7.18 8.59 7.18
CA HIS A 89 6.40 9.44 6.29
C HIS A 89 6.50 8.97 4.83
N LEU A 90 7.69 8.54 4.41
CA LEU A 90 7.89 7.98 3.08
C LEU A 90 7.08 6.68 2.89
N ALA A 91 7.05 5.80 3.90
CA ALA A 91 6.23 4.59 3.86
C ALA A 91 4.73 4.91 3.75
N ILE A 92 4.24 5.90 4.52
CA ILE A 92 2.83 6.33 4.48
C ILE A 92 2.49 6.93 3.11
N ILE A 93 3.34 7.82 2.58
CA ILE A 93 3.12 8.44 1.27
C ILE A 93 3.11 7.36 0.17
N ALA A 94 4.05 6.42 0.21
CA ALA A 94 4.10 5.32 -0.75
C ALA A 94 2.82 4.47 -0.67
N TRP A 95 2.37 4.12 0.54
CA TRP A 95 1.13 3.36 0.74
C TRP A 95 -0.09 4.09 0.17
N VAL A 96 -0.29 5.34 0.59
CA VAL A 96 -1.43 6.16 0.15
C VAL A 96 -1.41 6.36 -1.36
N SER A 97 -0.23 6.57 -1.95
CA SER A 97 -0.09 6.74 -3.40
C SER A 97 -0.46 5.46 -4.15
N LEU A 98 0.07 4.30 -3.72
CA LEU A 98 -0.20 3.02 -4.38
C LEU A 98 -1.67 2.61 -4.25
N VAL A 99 -2.23 2.65 -3.04
CA VAL A 99 -3.64 2.30 -2.79
C VAL A 99 -4.58 3.32 -3.43
N GLY A 100 -4.20 4.60 -3.42
CA GLY A 100 -4.95 5.68 -4.03
C GLY A 100 -5.04 5.53 -5.55
N VAL A 101 -3.90 5.34 -6.22
CA VAL A 101 -3.84 5.13 -7.68
C VAL A 101 -4.57 3.86 -8.09
N LEU A 102 -4.35 2.75 -7.38
CA LEU A 102 -5.01 1.49 -7.70
C LEU A 102 -6.53 1.61 -7.55
N GLY A 103 -7.02 2.15 -6.43
CA GLY A 103 -8.45 2.34 -6.21
C GLY A 103 -9.08 3.30 -7.20
N GLY A 104 -8.39 4.41 -7.51
CA GLY A 104 -8.83 5.37 -8.52
C GLY A 104 -8.92 4.75 -9.92
N PHE A 105 -7.92 3.95 -10.31
CA PHE A 105 -7.91 3.23 -11.58
C PHE A 105 -9.06 2.22 -11.67
N LEU A 106 -9.26 1.40 -10.64
CA LEU A 106 -10.36 0.43 -10.58
C LEU A 106 -11.72 1.14 -10.62
N GLY A 107 -11.86 2.28 -9.92
CA GLY A 107 -13.06 3.11 -9.97
C GLY A 107 -13.33 3.66 -11.38
N ALA A 108 -12.29 4.15 -12.07
CA ALA A 108 -12.42 4.62 -13.45
C ALA A 108 -12.85 3.50 -14.41
N LEU A 109 -12.30 2.29 -14.26
CA LEU A 109 -12.73 1.13 -15.04
C LEU A 109 -14.20 0.77 -14.78
N ALA A 110 -14.64 0.74 -13.52
CA ALA A 110 -16.03 0.45 -13.17
C ALA A 110 -17.00 1.49 -13.76
N ILE A 111 -16.64 2.77 -13.73
CA ILE A 111 -17.42 3.84 -14.35
C ILE A 111 -17.44 3.70 -15.88
N GLY A 112 -16.31 3.35 -16.50
CA GLY A 112 -16.23 3.11 -17.94
C GLY A 112 -17.10 1.95 -18.40
N MET A 113 -17.06 0.82 -17.68
CA MET A 113 -17.85 -0.37 -17.99
C MET A 113 -19.36 -0.11 -17.85
N THR A 114 -19.78 0.59 -16.79
CA THR A 114 -21.21 0.92 -16.58
C THR A 114 -21.74 1.86 -17.65
N ARG A 115 -20.97 2.86 -18.09
CA ARG A 115 -21.35 3.77 -19.20
C ARG A 115 -21.48 3.03 -20.53
N THR A 116 -20.55 2.12 -20.83
CA THR A 116 -20.57 1.35 -22.09
C THR A 116 -21.75 0.38 -22.13
N ALA A 117 -22.06 -0.29 -21.01
CA ALA A 117 -23.21 -1.18 -20.90
C ALA A 117 -24.55 -0.46 -21.13
N SER A 118 -24.71 0.75 -20.56
CA SER A 118 -25.92 1.55 -20.78
C SER A 118 -26.06 2.00 -22.25
N ALA A 119 -24.96 2.42 -22.89
CA ALA A 119 -24.99 2.84 -24.30
C ALA A 119 -25.35 1.69 -25.27
N ALA A 120 -24.97 0.45 -24.95
CA ALA A 120 -25.34 -0.72 -25.75
C ALA A 120 -26.83 -1.10 -25.60
N GLN A 121 -27.45 -0.78 -24.46
CA GLN A 121 -28.87 -1.04 -24.19
C GLN A 121 -29.81 -0.04 -24.87
N ASP A 122 -29.36 1.21 -25.04
CA ASP A 122 -30.13 2.28 -25.68
C ASP A 122 -30.08 2.25 -27.21
N GLN A 123 -29.37 1.30 -27.82
CA GLN A 123 -29.35 1.15 -29.29
C GLN A 123 -30.69 0.53 -29.75
N PRO A 124 -31.59 1.28 -30.41
CA PRO A 124 -32.83 0.70 -30.93
C PRO A 124 -32.49 -0.33 -32.01
N PRO A 125 -33.34 -1.36 -32.22
CA PRO A 125 -33.15 -2.32 -33.30
C PRO A 125 -33.27 -1.59 -34.63
N GLY A 126 -32.13 -1.18 -35.20
CA GLY A 126 -32.05 -0.49 -36.47
C GLY A 126 -32.70 -1.35 -37.55
N GLY A 127 -33.80 -0.85 -38.12
CA GLY A 127 -34.48 -1.42 -39.27
C GLY A 127 -33.47 -1.66 -40.39
N ARG A 128 -33.29 -2.92 -40.75
CA ARG A 128 -32.66 -3.29 -42.01
C ARG A 128 -33.61 -2.90 -43.13
N ASP A 129 -33.40 -1.70 -43.68
CA ASP A 129 -33.98 -1.30 -44.95
C ASP A 129 -33.46 -2.24 -46.05
N HIS A 130 -34.30 -3.21 -46.40
CA HIS A 130 -34.17 -4.00 -47.61
C HIS A 130 -34.58 -3.13 -48.81
N LYS A 131 -33.65 -2.37 -49.40
CA LYS A 131 -33.84 -1.83 -50.75
C LYS A 131 -33.57 -2.93 -51.77
N LYS A 132 -34.65 -3.36 -52.43
CA LYS A 132 -34.64 -4.11 -53.69
C LYS A 132 -34.29 -3.19 -54.86
#